data_AF-A0A2A4KC74-F1
#
_entry.id   AF-A0A2A4KC74-F1
#
_cell.length_a   1.000
_cell.length_b   1.000
_cell.length_c   1.000
_cell.angle_alpha   90.00
_cell.angle_beta   90.00
_cell.angle_gamma   90.00
#
_symmetry.space_group_name_H-M   'P 1'
#
loop_
_entity.id
_entity.type
_entity.pdbx_description
1 polymer ?
#
loop_
_entity_poly.entity_id
_entity_poly.type
_entity_poly.pdbx_seq_one_letter_code
_entity_poly.pdbx_strand_id
1 'polypeptide(L)'
;MAHPETGYERQVALYGQVPALSPGINDPTTAVHALSHSSALLCELAQRDLSPHVLRDDHGRIRVVLRRPTLAELLHLAMAQPLRYGAAEPAVLARLYMLLRELAWHSRHEQRPTIAAHLAHVRSTAAAQEIRPDDRADLADLADSADQALTGHWPPTAP
;
A
#
# COMPACT_ATOMS: atom_id res chain seq x y z
N MET A 1 -30.22 36.84 -37.95
CA MET A 1 -30.46 37.85 -36.91
C MET A 1 -31.47 37.25 -35.95
N ALA A 2 -31.25 36.94 -34.67
CA ALA A 2 -30.10 36.89 -33.76
C ALA A 2 -30.55 36.01 -32.57
N HIS A 3 -29.65 35.25 -31.94
CA HIS A 3 -29.77 34.73 -30.56
C HIS A 3 -29.67 35.92 -29.55
N PRO A 4 -29.98 35.84 -28.21
CA PRO A 4 -29.78 34.68 -27.32
C PRO A 4 -30.66 34.56 -26.01
N GLU A 5 -30.34 33.54 -25.19
CA GLU A 5 -30.54 33.29 -23.72
C GLU A 5 -31.94 33.41 -23.09
N THR A 6 -32.48 32.47 -22.29
CA THR A 6 -31.99 32.09 -20.95
C THR A 6 -32.83 30.91 -20.45
N GLY A 7 -32.22 29.85 -19.92
CA GLY A 7 -32.98 28.73 -19.32
C GLY A 7 -32.12 27.58 -18.85
N TYR A 8 -30.91 27.85 -18.37
CA TYR A 8 -29.98 26.83 -17.85
C TYR A 8 -29.97 26.77 -16.32
N GLU A 9 -31.09 27.09 -15.68
CA GLU A 9 -31.23 27.11 -14.21
C GLU A 9 -32.50 26.39 -13.77
N ARG A 10 -32.48 25.06 -13.85
CA ARG A 10 -33.18 24.13 -12.94
C ARG A 10 -33.05 22.73 -13.50
N GLN A 11 -31.99 22.03 -13.08
CA GLN A 11 -32.13 20.75 -12.37
C GLN A 11 -30.75 20.31 -11.84
N VAL A 12 -30.07 21.20 -11.10
CA VAL A 12 -28.99 20.80 -10.19
C VAL A 12 -29.67 20.15 -8.98
N ALA A 13 -30.16 18.92 -9.15
CA ALA A 13 -30.83 18.16 -8.09
C ALA A 13 -30.97 16.67 -8.44
N LEU A 14 -29.89 16.00 -8.86
CA LEU A 14 -29.77 14.54 -8.65
C LEU A 14 -28.32 14.03 -8.81
N TYR A 15 -27.34 14.74 -8.24
CA TYR A 15 -25.99 14.18 -7.99
C TYR A 15 -25.83 13.69 -6.55
N GLY A 16 -26.93 13.39 -5.87
CA GLY A 16 -26.92 12.67 -4.60
C GLY A 16 -27.32 11.24 -4.89
N GLN A 17 -26.39 10.29 -4.67
CA GLN A 17 -26.50 8.86 -4.94
C GLN A 17 -26.01 8.43 -6.34
N VAL A 18 -24.74 8.74 -6.66
CA VAL A 18 -23.93 7.65 -7.21
C VAL A 18 -23.98 6.57 -6.13
N PRO A 19 -24.45 5.34 -6.38
CA PRO A 19 -24.23 4.27 -5.41
C PRO A 19 -22.72 4.27 -5.16
N ALA A 20 -22.33 4.62 -3.94
CA ALA A 20 -20.97 4.45 -3.47
C ALA A 20 -20.51 3.10 -4.01
N LEU A 21 -19.37 3.09 -4.72
CA LEU A 21 -18.71 1.88 -5.20
C LEU A 21 -18.98 0.76 -4.19
N SER A 22 -19.73 -0.24 -4.64
CA SER A 22 -20.49 -1.17 -3.79
C SER A 22 -19.68 -1.62 -2.56
N PRO A 23 -20.26 -1.65 -1.34
CA PRO A 23 -19.58 -2.12 -0.12
C PRO A 23 -18.98 -3.54 -0.24
N GLY A 24 -19.39 -4.31 -1.25
CA GLY A 24 -18.95 -5.69 -1.49
C GLY A 24 -17.60 -5.87 -2.21
N ILE A 25 -16.89 -4.81 -2.61
CA ILE A 25 -15.58 -4.94 -3.28
C ILE A 25 -14.40 -4.92 -2.29
N ASN A 26 -14.63 -4.47 -1.05
CA ASN A 26 -13.60 -4.37 0.00
C ASN A 26 -13.83 -5.38 1.14
N ASP A 27 -14.28 -6.60 0.84
CA ASP A 27 -14.37 -7.65 1.85
C ASP A 27 -12.97 -7.96 2.43
N PRO A 28 -12.81 -8.11 3.76
CA PRO A 28 -11.51 -8.37 4.40
C PRO A 28 -10.75 -9.56 3.79
N THR A 29 -11.46 -10.62 3.39
CA THR A 29 -10.87 -11.80 2.76
C THR A 29 -10.25 -11.46 1.41
N THR A 30 -10.95 -10.66 0.60
CA THR A 30 -10.46 -10.19 -0.71
C THR A 30 -9.23 -9.30 -0.53
N ALA A 31 -9.25 -8.40 0.46
CA ALA A 31 -8.10 -7.55 0.77
C ALA A 31 -6.88 -8.38 1.21
N VAL A 32 -7.07 -9.38 2.07
CA VAL A 32 -6.00 -10.29 2.51
C VAL A 32 -5.40 -11.07 1.33
N HIS A 33 -6.22 -11.58 0.41
CA HIS A 33 -5.73 -12.25 -0.79
C HIS A 33 -4.97 -11.31 -1.73
N ALA A 34 -5.49 -10.10 -1.98
CA ALA A 34 -4.83 -9.10 -2.82
C ALA A 34 -3.47 -8.68 -2.23
N LEU A 35 -3.39 -8.46 -0.92
CA LEU A 35 -2.14 -8.19 -0.22
C LEU A 35 -1.18 -9.38 -0.28
N SER A 36 -1.68 -10.60 -0.24
CA SER A 36 -0.84 -11.80 -0.35
C SER A 36 -0.16 -11.91 -1.70
N HIS A 37 -0.92 -11.67 -2.78
CA HIS A 37 -0.35 -11.64 -4.12
C HIS A 37 0.61 -10.45 -4.30
N SER A 38 0.23 -9.27 -3.80
CA SER A 38 1.07 -8.06 -3.87
C SER A 38 2.40 -8.25 -3.15
N SER A 39 2.41 -8.94 -2.01
CA SER A 39 3.64 -9.20 -1.26
C SER A 39 4.66 -9.98 -2.07
N ALA A 40 4.24 -11.05 -2.75
CA ALA A 40 5.14 -11.84 -3.60
C ALA A 40 5.77 -10.98 -4.70
N LEU A 41 4.95 -10.18 -5.40
CA LEU A 41 5.43 -9.28 -6.45
C LEU A 41 6.37 -8.19 -5.91
N LEU A 42 6.05 -7.60 -4.77
CA LEU A 42 6.87 -6.57 -4.13
C LEU A 42 8.22 -7.14 -3.67
N CYS A 43 8.25 -8.36 -3.13
CA CYS A 43 9.49 -9.03 -2.74
C CYS A 43 10.40 -9.32 -3.95
N GLU A 44 9.82 -9.74 -5.08
CA GLU A 44 10.59 -9.90 -6.32
C GLU A 44 11.13 -8.55 -6.84
N LEU A 45 10.30 -7.50 -6.81
CA LEU A 45 10.68 -6.16 -7.30
C LEU A 45 11.73 -5.49 -6.40
N ALA A 46 11.69 -5.72 -5.09
CA ALA A 46 12.66 -5.19 -4.14
C ALA A 46 14.10 -5.66 -4.44
N GLN A 47 14.25 -6.84 -5.04
CA GLN A 47 15.55 -7.38 -5.43
C GLN A 47 16.08 -6.81 -6.75
N ARG A 48 15.24 -6.15 -7.55
CA ARG A 48 15.61 -5.58 -8.85
C ARG A 48 16.14 -4.16 -8.75
N ASP A 49 16.85 -3.73 -9.80
CA ASP A 49 17.21 -2.33 -9.96
C ASP A 49 16.02 -1.53 -10.52
N LEU A 50 15.41 -0.72 -9.65
CA LEU A 50 14.31 0.18 -9.95
C LEU A 50 14.79 1.60 -10.30
N SER A 51 16.11 1.82 -10.43
CA SER A 51 16.66 3.12 -10.80
C SER A 51 16.19 3.55 -12.19
N PRO A 52 16.06 4.87 -12.44
CA PRO A 52 15.75 5.38 -13.77
C PRO A 52 16.76 4.87 -14.80
N HIS A 53 16.26 4.36 -15.93
CA HIS A 53 17.12 3.88 -17.00
C HIS A 53 17.35 4.98 -18.04
N VAL A 54 18.61 5.34 -18.26
CA VAL A 54 19.00 6.47 -19.14
C VAL A 54 19.58 5.93 -20.44
N LEU A 55 18.91 6.20 -21.55
CA LEU A 55 19.38 5.88 -22.90
C LEU A 55 20.09 7.08 -23.50
N ARG A 56 21.31 6.84 -24.00
CA ARG A 56 22.16 7.84 -24.66
C ARG A 56 22.31 7.51 -26.14
N ASP A 57 22.54 8.54 -26.95
CA ASP A 57 22.94 8.35 -28.35
C ASP A 57 24.43 8.02 -28.48
N ASP A 58 24.88 7.82 -29.73
CA ASP A 58 26.27 7.52 -30.08
C ASP A 58 27.26 8.65 -29.71
N HIS A 59 26.75 9.84 -29.37
CA HIS A 59 27.54 10.98 -28.90
C HIS A 59 27.48 11.15 -27.39
N GLY A 60 26.92 10.18 -26.66
CA GLY A 60 26.81 10.21 -25.20
C GLY A 60 25.75 11.17 -24.64
N ARG A 61 24.91 11.77 -25.49
CA ARG A 61 23.84 12.69 -25.06
C ARG A 61 22.63 11.89 -24.60
N ILE A 62 22.06 12.27 -23.46
CA ILE A 62 20.82 11.67 -22.95
C ILE A 62 19.68 11.98 -23.93
N ARG A 63 19.02 10.92 -24.41
CA ARG A 63 17.85 11.03 -25.31
C ARG A 63 16.56 10.61 -24.64
N VAL A 64 16.61 9.61 -23.75
CA VAL A 64 15.43 9.10 -23.04
C VAL A 64 15.80 8.79 -21.60
N VAL A 65 14.92 9.17 -20.66
CA VAL A 65 14.95 8.72 -19.28
C VAL A 65 13.69 7.91 -19.03
N LEU A 66 13.83 6.60 -18.88
CA LEU A 66 12.73 5.71 -18.53
C LEU A 66 12.54 5.76 -17.01
N ARG A 67 11.48 6.44 -16.56
CA ARG A 67 11.08 6.45 -15.15
C ARG A 67 10.45 5.11 -14.81
N ARG A 68 11.07 4.39 -13.89
CA ARG A 68 10.51 3.19 -13.26
C ARG A 68 9.85 3.59 -11.94
N PRO A 69 8.76 2.90 -11.53
CA PRO A 69 8.20 3.13 -10.22
C PRO A 69 9.20 2.69 -9.15
N THR A 70 9.34 3.54 -8.13
CA THR A 70 10.13 3.24 -6.94
C THR A 70 9.41 2.21 -6.08
N LEU A 71 10.15 1.51 -5.21
CA LEU A 71 9.54 0.60 -4.23
C LEU A 71 8.52 1.34 -3.34
N ALA A 72 8.80 2.60 -2.99
CA ALA A 72 7.89 3.43 -2.20
C ALA A 72 6.54 3.65 -2.90
N GLU A 73 6.56 3.97 -4.19
CA GLU A 73 5.34 4.16 -5.00
C GLU A 73 4.54 2.86 -5.12
N LEU A 74 5.23 1.73 -5.33
CA LEU A 74 4.58 0.42 -5.43
C LEU A 74 3.97 -0.03 -4.10
N LEU A 75 4.69 0.16 -3.00
CA LEU A 75 4.23 -0.19 -1.66
C LEU A 75 3.02 0.66 -1.26
N HIS A 76 3.07 1.96 -1.54
CA HIS A 76 1.93 2.85 -1.35
C HIS A 76 0.71 2.40 -2.15
N LEU A 77 0.90 2.08 -3.45
CA LEU A 77 -0.18 1.62 -4.32
C LEU A 77 -0.84 0.33 -3.79
N ALA A 78 -0.04 -0.62 -3.29
CA ALA A 78 -0.54 -1.89 -2.76
C ALA A 78 -1.28 -1.73 -1.43
N MET A 79 -0.83 -0.82 -0.56
CA MET A 79 -1.32 -0.72 0.82
C MET A 79 -2.40 0.35 1.03
N ALA A 80 -2.45 1.40 0.21
CA ALA A 80 -3.28 2.57 0.50
C ALA A 80 -4.77 2.25 0.67
N GLN A 81 -5.35 1.46 -0.23
CA GLN A 81 -6.77 1.07 -0.13
C GLN A 81 -7.01 0.03 0.97
N PRO A 82 -6.26 -1.09 1.05
CA PRO A 82 -6.44 -2.08 2.12
C PRO A 82 -6.29 -1.48 3.52
N LEU A 83 -5.30 -0.59 3.73
CA LEU A 83 -5.11 0.06 5.02
C LEU A 83 -6.25 1.03 5.34
N ARG A 84 -6.76 1.77 4.35
CA ARG A 84 -7.87 2.71 4.55
C ARG A 84 -9.18 2.01 4.89
N TYR A 85 -9.55 0.99 4.10
CA TYR A 85 -10.86 0.35 4.22
C TYR A 85 -10.87 -0.81 5.23
N GLY A 86 -9.72 -1.47 5.44
CA GLY A 86 -9.55 -2.54 6.42
C GLY A 86 -8.88 -2.08 7.72
N ALA A 87 -8.83 -0.78 8.01
CA ALA A 87 -8.20 -0.26 9.23
C ALA A 87 -8.77 -0.93 10.50
N ALA A 88 -10.08 -1.11 10.56
CA ALA A 88 -10.78 -1.72 11.70
C ALA A 88 -10.79 -3.26 11.67
N GLU A 89 -10.20 -3.89 10.64
CA GLU A 89 -10.27 -5.33 10.40
C GLU A 89 -8.94 -5.99 10.78
N PRO A 90 -8.87 -6.73 11.92
CA PRO A 90 -7.61 -7.29 12.41
C PRO A 90 -6.89 -8.19 11.39
N ALA A 91 -7.65 -8.97 10.61
CA ALA A 91 -7.10 -9.82 9.56
C ALA A 91 -6.35 -9.03 8.47
N VAL A 92 -6.86 -7.85 8.10
CA VAL A 92 -6.22 -6.99 7.09
C VAL A 92 -4.96 -6.36 7.66
N LEU A 93 -5.02 -5.83 8.89
CA LEU A 93 -3.85 -5.28 9.58
C LEU A 93 -2.75 -6.34 9.77
N ALA A 94 -3.11 -7.55 10.20
CA ALA A 94 -2.19 -8.66 10.36
C ALA A 94 -1.47 -8.96 9.05
N ARG A 95 -2.22 -9.05 7.94
CA ARG A 95 -1.62 -9.30 6.63
C ARG A 95 -0.70 -8.16 6.16
N LEU A 96 -1.03 -6.90 6.47
CA LEU A 96 -0.17 -5.74 6.18
C LEU A 96 1.16 -5.84 6.94
N TYR A 97 1.14 -6.21 8.23
CA TYR A 97 2.37 -6.45 9.00
C TYR A 97 3.19 -7.60 8.43
N MET A 98 2.55 -8.71 8.06
CA MET A 98 3.23 -9.84 7.40
C MET A 98 3.87 -9.42 6.07
N LEU A 99 3.19 -8.59 5.26
CA LEU A 99 3.73 -8.08 3.99
C LEU A 99 4.99 -7.27 4.24
N LEU A 100 4.95 -6.36 5.21
CA LEU A 100 6.09 -5.50 5.54
C LEU A 100 7.26 -6.32 6.11
N ARG A 101 6.99 -7.37 6.90
CA ARG A 101 7.99 -8.31 7.39
C ARG A 101 8.64 -9.10 6.25
N GLU A 102 7.83 -9.67 5.35
CA GLU A 102 8.31 -10.38 4.16
C GLU A 102 9.17 -9.47 3.29
N LEU A 103 8.70 -8.25 3.05
CA LEU A 103 9.43 -7.27 2.25
C LEU A 103 10.73 -6.82 2.94
N ALA A 104 10.71 -6.58 4.25
CA ALA A 104 11.91 -6.24 5.02
C ALA A 104 13.00 -7.29 4.86
N TRP A 105 12.63 -8.57 4.90
CA TRP A 105 13.55 -9.70 4.74
C TRP A 105 14.19 -9.77 3.34
N HIS A 106 13.43 -9.46 2.29
CA HIS A 106 13.91 -9.52 0.90
C HIS A 106 14.51 -8.20 0.39
N SER A 107 14.37 -7.11 1.15
CA SER A 107 14.79 -5.78 0.75
C SER A 107 16.29 -5.54 0.95
N ARG A 108 16.83 -4.65 0.11
CA ARG A 108 18.19 -4.13 0.27
C ARG A 108 18.24 -3.10 1.40
N HIS A 109 19.43 -2.85 1.96
CA HIS A 109 19.59 -1.93 3.09
C HIS A 109 19.04 -0.52 2.80
N GLU A 110 19.21 -0.01 1.58
CA GLU A 110 18.73 1.29 1.14
C GLU A 110 17.19 1.41 1.10
N GLN A 111 16.46 0.29 1.06
CA GLN A 111 14.99 0.25 1.02
C GLN A 111 14.36 0.18 2.42
N ARG A 112 15.13 -0.19 3.45
CA ARG A 112 14.63 -0.36 4.83
C ARG A 112 13.95 0.89 5.41
N PRO A 113 14.45 2.12 5.19
CA PRO A 113 13.77 3.32 5.69
C PRO A 113 12.35 3.49 5.11
N THR A 114 12.14 3.13 3.84
CA THR A 114 10.81 3.17 3.21
C THR A 114 9.85 2.18 3.85
N ILE A 115 10.32 0.97 4.16
CA ILE A 115 9.52 -0.08 4.79
C ILE A 115 9.19 0.29 6.24
N ALA A 116 10.17 0.82 6.98
CA ALA A 116 9.97 1.32 8.34
C ALA A 116 8.93 2.46 8.40
N ALA A 117 8.94 3.37 7.42
CA ALA A 117 7.94 4.43 7.33
C ALA A 117 6.52 3.88 7.13
N HIS A 118 6.35 2.84 6.29
CA HIS A 118 5.05 2.19 6.11
C HIS A 118 4.63 1.40 7.35
N LEU A 119 5.56 0.75 8.05
CA LEU A 119 5.30 0.07 9.32
C LEU A 119 4.79 1.06 10.38
N ALA A 120 5.43 2.22 10.51
CA ALA A 120 4.98 3.30 11.39
C ALA A 120 3.58 3.81 10.99
N HIS A 121 3.29 3.89 9.70
CA HIS A 121 1.96 4.29 9.22
C HIS A 121 0.88 3.28 9.62
N VAL A 122 1.11 1.97 9.41
CA VAL A 122 0.16 0.92 9.81
C VAL A 122 -0.04 0.93 11.34
N ARG A 123 1.03 1.05 12.14
CA ARG A 123 0.96 1.19 13.61
C ARG A 123 0.09 2.38 14.03
N SER A 124 0.30 3.55 13.42
CA SER A 124 -0.48 4.74 13.71
C SER A 124 -1.96 4.56 13.36
N THR A 125 -2.27 3.99 12.20
CA THR A 125 -3.64 3.71 11.77
C THR A 125 -4.33 2.71 12.71
N ALA A 126 -3.66 1.60 13.06
CA ALA A 126 -4.20 0.58 13.97
C ALA A 126 -4.43 1.13 15.38
N ALA A 127 -3.54 1.99 15.88
CA ALA A 127 -3.69 2.63 17.19
C ALA A 127 -4.93 3.52 17.28
N ALA A 128 -5.39 4.09 16.17
CA ALA A 128 -6.59 4.91 16.09
C ALA A 128 -7.90 4.09 16.04
N GLN A 129 -7.84 2.75 15.97
CA GLN A 129 -9.02 1.89 15.89
C GLN A 129 -9.37 1.24 17.24
N GLU A 130 -10.66 1.00 17.44
CA GLU A 130 -11.21 0.21 18.54
C GLU A 130 -11.09 -1.29 18.24
N ILE A 131 -9.87 -1.82 18.39
CA ILE A 131 -9.57 -3.26 18.23
C ILE A 131 -9.60 -3.94 19.59
N ARG A 132 -10.20 -5.14 19.62
CA ARG A 132 -10.27 -6.04 20.80
C ARG A 132 -8.89 -6.29 21.40
N PRO A 133 -8.76 -6.42 22.74
CA PRO A 133 -7.46 -6.58 23.39
C PRO A 133 -6.59 -7.72 22.85
N ASP A 134 -7.16 -8.92 22.64
CA ASP A 134 -6.35 -10.06 22.17
C ASP A 134 -5.86 -9.83 20.74
N ASP A 135 -6.72 -9.35 19.84
CA ASP A 135 -6.32 -9.03 18.46
C ASP A 135 -5.24 -7.93 18.44
N ARG A 136 -5.28 -6.98 19.40
CA ARG A 136 -4.26 -5.95 19.55
C ARG A 136 -2.90 -6.52 19.98
N ALA A 137 -2.89 -7.54 20.85
CA ALA A 137 -1.68 -8.23 21.25
C ALA A 137 -1.06 -8.97 20.06
N ASP A 138 -1.86 -9.74 19.32
CA ASP A 138 -1.41 -10.46 18.12
C ASP A 138 -0.84 -9.51 17.06
N LEU A 139 -1.49 -8.36 16.85
CA LEU A 139 -1.00 -7.32 15.93
C LEU A 139 0.30 -6.67 16.39
N ALA A 140 0.49 -6.50 17.71
CA ALA A 140 1.74 -5.98 18.26
C ALA A 140 2.90 -6.96 18.01
N ASP A 141 2.68 -8.25 18.24
CA ASP A 141 3.68 -9.30 17.98
C ASP A 141 4.08 -9.36 16.50
N LEU A 142 3.10 -9.23 15.59
CA LEU A 142 3.36 -9.16 14.15
C LEU A 142 4.16 -7.92 13.76
N ALA A 143 3.85 -6.77 14.36
CA ALA A 143 4.57 -5.53 14.11
C ALA A 143 6.02 -5.62 14.61
N ASP A 144 6.24 -6.24 15.77
CA ASP A 144 7.58 -6.45 16.34
C ASP A 144 8.39 -7.47 15.52
N SER A 145 7.72 -8.48 14.96
CA SER A 145 8.32 -9.41 13.99
C SER A 145 8.78 -8.69 12.71
N ALA A 146 8.03 -7.69 12.24
CA ALA A 146 8.42 -6.87 11.10
C ALA A 146 9.65 -5.98 11.43
N ASP A 147 9.72 -5.41 12.63
CA ASP A 147 10.89 -4.67 13.10
C ASP A 147 12.14 -5.56 13.19
N GLN A 148 11.99 -6.78 13.70
CA GLN A 148 13.08 -7.75 13.74
C GLN A 148 13.59 -8.07 12.32
N ALA A 149 12.69 -8.26 11.34
CA ALA A 149 13.09 -8.49 9.95
C ALA A 149 13.88 -7.30 9.36
N LEU A 150 13.53 -6.06 9.71
CA LEU A 150 14.30 -4.86 9.32
C LEU A 150 15.72 -4.85 9.89
N THR A 151 15.95 -5.51 11.02
CA THR A 151 17.28 -5.68 11.63
C THR A 151 18.03 -6.92 11.15
N GLY A 152 17.42 -7.74 10.27
CA GLY A 152 18.02 -8.97 9.76
C GLY A 152 17.75 -10.21 10.61
N HIS A 153 16.77 -10.17 11.52
CA HIS A 153 16.32 -11.30 12.32
C HIS A 153 14.98 -11.81 11.82
N TRP A 154 14.87 -13.11 11.49
CA TRP A 154 13.61 -13.75 11.16
C TRP A 154 13.15 -14.65 12.32
N PRO A 155 12.33 -14.14 13.25
CA PRO A 155 11.74 -15.00 14.27
C PRO A 155 10.70 -15.93 13.61
N PRO A 156 10.56 -17.19 14.04
CA PRO A 156 9.43 -18.02 13.64
C PRO A 156 8.13 -17.33 14.09
N THR A 157 7.13 -17.26 13.21
CA THR A 157 5.77 -16.83 13.60
C THR A 157 5.20 -17.88 14.55
N ALA A 158 4.66 -17.46 15.69
CA ALA A 158 3.97 -18.37 16.60
C ALA A 158 2.79 -19.05 15.88
N PRO A 159 2.55 -20.35 16.14
CA PRO A 159 1.51 -21.14 15.47
C PRO A 159 0.09 -20.68 15.81
#